data_AF-A0A8J7P1F9-F1
#
_entry.id   AF-A0A8J7P1F9-F1
#
_cell.length_a   1.000
_cell.length_b   1.000
_cell.length_c   1.000
_cell.angle_alpha   90.00
_cell.angle_beta   90.00
_cell.angle_gamma   90.00
#
_symmetry.space_group_name_H-M   'P 1'
#
loop_
_entity.id
_entity.type
_entity.pdbx_description
1 polymer ?
#
loop_
_entity_poly.entity_id
_entity_poly.type
_entity_poly.pdbx_seq_one_letter_code
_entity_poly.pdbx_strand_id
1 'polypeptide(L)'
;METSSGLLQRTSQLREAVEAWDRLLPGDHCPVKMWRLWRQKGAAALSPPVLSYSSAKELRELEGLRLRVDILQQQIHLQKVMGEELTPWLQSALSSGRPTPAVLRGLYSLLGEGGQPFPTLVLDDEPD
;
A
#
# COMPACT_ATOMS: atom_id res chain seq x y z
N MET A 1 -28.16 -32.18 -14.90
CA MET A 1 -29.42 -31.42 -14.76
C MET A 1 -29.49 -30.93 -13.33
N GLU A 2 -29.36 -29.63 -13.11
CA GLU A 2 -29.56 -29.08 -11.76
C GLU A 2 -31.05 -29.22 -11.41
N THR A 3 -31.34 -29.86 -10.28
CA THR A 3 -32.72 -30.03 -9.81
C THR A 3 -33.25 -28.67 -9.33
N SER A 4 -34.53 -28.40 -9.56
CA SER A 4 -35.19 -27.15 -9.13
C SER A 4 -34.97 -26.82 -7.65
N SER A 5 -34.84 -27.87 -6.82
CA SER A 5 -34.49 -27.77 -5.40
C SER A 5 -33.10 -27.17 -5.15
N GLY A 6 -32.08 -27.53 -5.95
CA GLY A 6 -30.72 -26.99 -5.79
C GLY A 6 -30.62 -25.49 -6.12
N LEU A 7 -31.38 -25.03 -7.11
CA LEU A 7 -31.46 -23.60 -7.46
C LEU A 7 -32.15 -22.78 -6.35
N LEU A 8 -33.21 -23.32 -5.73
CA LEU A 8 -33.89 -22.66 -4.63
C LEU A 8 -33.00 -22.57 -3.39
N GLN A 9 -32.24 -23.61 -3.09
CA GLN A 9 -31.28 -23.60 -1.98
C GLN A 9 -30.14 -22.60 -2.21
N ARG A 10 -29.66 -22.47 -3.45
CA ARG A 10 -28.59 -21.53 -3.79
C ARG A 10 -29.06 -20.08 -3.71
N THR A 11 -30.31 -19.81 -4.10
CA THR A 11 -30.89 -18.47 -3.99
C THR A 11 -31.20 -18.09 -2.54
N SER A 12 -31.58 -19.03 -1.67
CA SER A 12 -31.73 -18.76 -0.24
C SER A 12 -30.38 -18.47 0.44
N GLN A 13 -29.34 -19.21 0.12
CA GLN A 13 -27.98 -18.97 0.62
C GLN A 13 -27.45 -17.58 0.21
N LEU A 14 -27.67 -17.18 -1.03
CA LEU A 14 -27.26 -15.85 -1.51
C LEU A 14 -28.04 -14.73 -0.82
N ARG A 15 -29.34 -14.93 -0.56
CA ARG A 15 -30.17 -13.98 0.18
C ARG A 15 -29.66 -13.81 1.61
N GLU A 16 -29.39 -14.90 2.30
CA GLU A 16 -28.88 -14.89 3.67
C GLU A 16 -27.51 -14.19 3.76
N ALA A 17 -26.61 -14.47 2.81
CA ALA A 17 -25.33 -13.78 2.72
C ALA A 17 -25.50 -12.27 2.54
N VAL A 18 -26.40 -11.84 1.65
CA VAL A 18 -26.71 -10.40 1.43
C VAL A 18 -27.26 -9.76 2.71
N GLU A 19 -28.17 -10.43 3.43
CA GLU A 19 -28.71 -9.94 4.69
C GLU A 19 -27.67 -9.93 5.82
N ALA A 20 -26.68 -10.84 5.80
CA ALA A 20 -25.54 -10.80 6.71
C ALA A 20 -24.63 -9.60 6.41
N TRP A 21 -24.38 -9.30 5.13
CA TRP A 21 -23.66 -8.09 4.72
C TRP A 21 -24.39 -6.80 5.10
N ASP A 22 -25.72 -6.73 4.92
CA ASP A 22 -26.54 -5.58 5.35
C ASP A 22 -26.53 -5.40 6.89
N ARG A 23 -26.33 -6.47 7.66
CA ARG A 23 -26.16 -6.40 9.13
C ARG A 23 -24.78 -5.93 9.56
N LEU A 24 -23.73 -6.29 8.82
CA LEU A 24 -22.35 -5.85 9.07
C LEU A 24 -22.11 -4.39 8.65
N LEU A 25 -22.90 -3.89 7.70
CA LEU A 25 -22.91 -2.51 7.23
C LEU A 25 -24.36 -1.98 7.26
N PRO A 26 -24.90 -1.64 8.44
CA PRO A 26 -26.24 -1.09 8.55
C PRO A 26 -26.33 0.16 7.67
N GLY A 27 -27.30 0.19 6.74
CA GLY A 27 -27.49 1.27 5.77
C GLY A 27 -27.43 2.64 6.46
N ASP A 28 -26.47 3.48 6.11
CA ASP A 28 -26.63 4.52 5.08
C ASP A 28 -25.42 4.68 4.14
N HIS A 29 -24.43 3.78 4.22
CA HIS A 29 -23.17 3.90 3.47
C HIS A 29 -23.00 2.87 2.35
N CYS A 30 -24.11 2.35 1.79
CA CYS A 30 -24.03 1.54 0.58
C CYS A 30 -23.91 2.48 -0.64
N PRO A 31 -22.74 2.58 -1.30
CA PRO A 31 -22.52 3.56 -2.38
C PRO A 31 -23.52 3.43 -3.53
N VAL A 32 -24.08 2.23 -3.74
CA VAL A 32 -25.08 1.93 -4.77
C VAL A 32 -26.47 2.48 -4.45
N LYS A 33 -26.91 2.44 -3.18
CA LYS A 33 -28.19 3.02 -2.74
C LYS A 33 -28.10 4.55 -2.70
N MET A 34 -26.97 5.07 -2.23
CA MET A 34 -26.66 6.50 -2.19
C MET A 34 -26.63 7.10 -3.61
N TRP A 35 -26.03 6.42 -4.59
CA TRP A 35 -26.06 6.85 -5.99
C TRP A 35 -27.47 7.04 -6.57
N ARG A 36 -28.42 6.15 -6.25
CA ARG A 36 -29.81 6.27 -6.74
C ARG A 36 -30.52 7.51 -6.18
N LEU A 37 -30.30 7.82 -4.90
CA LEU A 37 -30.84 9.03 -4.27
C LEU A 37 -30.17 10.31 -4.82
N TRP A 38 -28.86 10.31 -5.04
CA TRP A 38 -28.11 11.48 -5.50
C TRP A 38 -28.42 11.82 -6.98
N ARG A 39 -28.66 10.80 -7.81
CA ARG A 39 -29.10 10.97 -9.20
C ARG A 39 -30.49 11.61 -9.32
N GLN A 40 -31.41 11.32 -8.39
CA GLN A 40 -32.74 11.93 -8.40
C GLN A 40 -32.75 13.39 -7.91
N LYS A 41 -31.78 13.77 -7.06
CA LYS A 41 -31.79 15.08 -6.39
C LYS A 41 -30.97 16.17 -7.10
N GLY A 42 -30.40 15.89 -8.29
CA GLY A 42 -29.66 16.90 -9.06
C GLY A 42 -28.43 17.47 -8.33
N ALA A 43 -27.86 16.73 -7.38
CA ALA A 43 -26.68 17.16 -6.63
C ALA A 43 -25.41 16.80 -7.43
N ALA A 44 -25.18 17.54 -8.52
CA ALA A 44 -24.12 17.27 -9.49
C ALA A 44 -22.69 17.63 -9.01
N ALA A 45 -22.48 18.04 -7.76
CA ALA A 45 -21.24 18.75 -7.40
C ALA A 45 -20.30 18.06 -6.40
N LEU A 46 -20.67 16.96 -5.72
CA LEU A 46 -19.84 16.43 -4.61
C LEU A 46 -19.68 14.91 -4.55
N SER A 47 -20.20 14.14 -5.50
CA SER A 47 -20.02 12.69 -5.48
C SER A 47 -18.69 12.31 -6.14
N PRO A 48 -17.86 11.44 -5.52
CA PRO A 48 -16.78 10.77 -6.22
C PRO A 48 -17.29 10.14 -7.52
N PRO A 49 -16.47 10.07 -8.58
CA PRO A 49 -16.88 9.43 -9.82
C PRO A 49 -17.33 8.00 -9.52
N VAL A 50 -18.54 7.63 -9.96
CA VAL A 50 -18.98 6.25 -9.81
C VAL A 50 -18.21 5.36 -10.76
N LEU A 51 -17.41 4.51 -10.16
CA LEU A 51 -16.70 3.44 -10.83
C LEU A 51 -17.69 2.29 -11.03
N SER A 52 -18.08 2.06 -12.28
CA SER A 52 -18.80 0.85 -12.69
C SER A 52 -17.81 -0.19 -13.18
N TYR A 53 -17.77 -1.34 -12.52
CA TYR A 53 -16.95 -2.48 -12.94
C TYR A 53 -17.77 -3.40 -13.85
N SER A 54 -17.19 -3.85 -14.94
CA SER A 54 -17.84 -4.72 -15.91
C SER A 54 -17.83 -6.18 -15.47
N SER A 55 -16.86 -6.57 -14.63
CA SER A 55 -16.70 -7.95 -14.16
C SER A 55 -16.12 -8.06 -12.74
N ALA A 56 -16.35 -9.21 -12.10
CA ALA A 56 -15.73 -9.54 -10.80
C ALA A 56 -14.20 -9.69 -10.88
N LYS A 57 -13.67 -9.99 -12.07
CA LYS A 57 -12.22 -10.11 -12.30
C LYS A 57 -11.54 -8.75 -12.15
N GLU A 58 -12.10 -7.71 -12.73
CA GLU A 58 -11.61 -6.32 -12.59
C GLU A 58 -11.57 -5.89 -11.12
N LEU A 59 -12.58 -6.26 -10.33
CA LEU A 59 -12.63 -5.92 -8.91
C LEU A 59 -11.48 -6.58 -8.13
N ARG A 60 -11.18 -7.83 -8.45
CA ARG A 60 -10.09 -8.59 -7.82
C ARG A 60 -8.72 -8.02 -8.20
N GLU A 61 -8.56 -7.65 -9.47
CA GLU A 61 -7.33 -7.01 -9.96
C GLU A 61 -7.11 -5.66 -9.26
N LEU A 62 -8.18 -4.87 -9.09
CA LEU A 62 -8.12 -3.58 -8.41
C LEU A 62 -7.70 -3.71 -6.94
N GLU A 63 -8.24 -4.68 -6.21
CA GLU A 63 -7.80 -4.94 -4.83
C GLU A 63 -6.33 -5.39 -4.75
N GLY A 64 -5.89 -6.22 -5.70
CA GLY A 64 -4.47 -6.58 -5.80
C GLY A 64 -3.57 -5.37 -6.06
N LEU A 65 -4.02 -4.44 -6.89
CA LEU A 65 -3.31 -3.18 -7.15
C LEU A 65 -3.32 -2.25 -5.95
N ARG A 66 -4.44 -2.11 -5.23
CA ARG A 66 -4.52 -1.32 -3.99
C ARG A 66 -3.52 -1.80 -2.96
N LEU A 67 -3.49 -3.11 -2.69
CA LEU A 67 -2.52 -3.70 -1.78
C LEU A 67 -1.08 -3.40 -2.21
N ARG A 68 -0.79 -3.51 -3.51
CA ARG A 68 0.55 -3.19 -4.03
C ARG A 68 0.91 -1.72 -3.85
N VAL A 69 -0.05 -0.81 -4.05
CA VAL A 69 0.16 0.63 -3.80
C VAL A 69 0.43 0.88 -2.33
N ASP A 70 -0.33 0.27 -1.41
CA ASP A 70 -0.13 0.44 0.02
C ASP A 70 1.26 -0.05 0.46
N ILE A 71 1.69 -1.21 -0.05
CA ILE A 71 3.04 -1.74 0.20
C ILE A 71 4.11 -0.76 -0.30
N LEU A 72 3.97 -0.22 -1.51
CA LEU A 72 4.92 0.74 -2.06
C LEU A 72 4.95 2.04 -1.25
N GLN A 73 3.79 2.52 -0.78
CA GLN A 73 3.72 3.69 0.08
C GLN A 73 4.44 3.46 1.41
N GLN A 74 4.28 2.27 2.01
CA GLN A 74 5.02 1.90 3.22
C GLN A 74 6.54 1.85 2.97
N GLN A 75 6.98 1.28 1.85
CA GLN A 75 8.40 1.24 1.49
C GLN A 75 8.98 2.66 1.33
N ILE A 76 8.26 3.54 0.63
CA ILE A 76 8.66 4.95 0.46
C ILE A 76 8.70 5.66 1.83
N HIS A 77 7.72 5.41 2.70
CA HIS A 77 7.68 6.01 4.02
C HIS A 77 8.90 5.60 4.86
N LEU A 78 9.22 4.30 4.89
CA LEU A 78 10.40 3.79 5.57
C LEU A 78 11.68 4.41 5.02
N GLN A 79 11.83 4.47 3.71
CA GLN A 79 13.00 5.11 3.08
C GLN A 79 13.15 6.58 3.46
N LYS A 80 12.04 7.33 3.53
CA LYS A 80 12.05 8.74 3.95
C LYS A 80 12.46 8.89 5.40
N VAL A 81 11.83 8.14 6.31
CA VAL A 81 12.14 8.18 7.74
C VAL A 81 13.61 7.79 7.97
N MET A 82 14.08 6.71 7.35
CA MET A 82 15.49 6.33 7.43
C MET A 82 16.43 7.42 6.90
N GLY A 83 16.10 8.04 5.77
CA GLY A 83 16.88 9.15 5.23
C GLY A 83 16.96 10.34 6.18
N GLU A 84 15.83 10.71 6.78
CA GLU A 84 15.74 11.80 7.77
C GLU A 84 16.59 11.50 9.03
N GLU A 85 16.55 10.27 9.55
CA GLU A 85 17.35 9.85 10.71
C GLU A 85 18.85 9.73 10.40
N LEU A 86 19.21 9.29 9.19
CA LEU A 86 20.62 9.15 8.78
C LEU A 86 21.26 10.50 8.44
N THR A 87 20.48 11.49 8.01
CA THR A 87 21.01 12.78 7.56
C THR A 87 21.85 13.50 8.63
N PRO A 88 21.40 13.65 9.89
CA PRO A 88 22.22 14.24 10.96
C PRO A 88 23.51 13.48 11.22
N TRP A 89 23.44 12.14 11.21
CA TRP A 89 24.63 11.29 11.40
C TRP A 89 25.65 11.51 10.29
N LEU A 90 25.18 11.54 9.03
CA LEU A 90 26.02 11.81 7.86
C LEU A 90 26.65 13.20 7.91
N GLN A 91 25.88 14.21 8.27
CA GLN A 91 26.40 15.57 8.45
C GLN A 91 27.48 15.61 9.54
N SER A 92 27.24 14.95 10.68
CA SER A 92 28.23 14.84 11.75
C SER A 92 29.51 14.15 11.27
N ALA A 93 29.39 12.97 10.63
CA ALA A 93 30.51 12.17 10.16
C ALA A 93 31.33 12.87 9.06
N LEU A 94 30.70 13.73 8.26
CA LEU A 94 31.38 14.53 7.23
C LEU A 94 31.93 15.86 7.76
N SER A 95 31.43 16.35 8.90
CA SER A 95 31.84 17.63 9.50
C SER A 95 33.13 17.56 10.31
N SER A 96 33.57 16.36 10.72
CA SER A 96 34.74 16.15 11.58
C SER A 96 36.11 16.31 10.88
N GLY A 97 36.20 17.14 9.84
CA GLY A 97 37.43 17.31 9.04
C GLY A 97 37.50 16.37 7.84
N ARG A 98 38.60 15.63 7.68
CA ARG A 98 38.76 14.66 6.57
C ARG A 98 38.11 13.32 6.98
N PRO A 99 36.99 12.90 6.37
CA PRO A 99 36.34 11.64 6.74
C PRO A 99 37.28 10.46 6.47
N THR A 100 37.27 9.47 7.35
CA THR A 100 38.09 8.27 7.19
C THR A 100 37.64 7.47 5.96
N PRO A 101 38.55 6.74 5.29
CA PRO A 101 38.19 5.88 4.16
C PRO A 101 37.08 4.86 4.50
N ALA A 102 37.07 4.35 5.74
CA ALA A 102 36.04 3.46 6.26
C ALA A 102 34.65 4.10 6.22
N VAL A 103 34.53 5.35 6.69
CA VAL A 103 33.26 6.11 6.68
C VAL A 103 32.78 6.32 5.25
N LEU A 104 33.68 6.70 4.32
CA LEU A 104 33.33 6.92 2.92
C LEU A 104 32.87 5.62 2.21
N ARG A 105 33.52 4.50 2.50
CA ARG A 105 33.13 3.19 1.96
C ARG A 105 31.81 2.72 2.53
N GLY A 106 31.60 2.85 3.84
CA GLY A 106 30.33 2.54 4.48
C GLY A 106 29.18 3.37 3.91
N LEU A 107 29.42 4.66 3.66
CA LEU A 107 28.51 5.57 2.97
C LEU A 107 28.14 5.08 1.56
N TYR A 108 29.15 4.71 0.76
CA TYR A 108 28.93 4.18 -0.58
C TYR A 108 28.16 2.85 -0.56
N SER A 109 28.54 1.93 0.32
CA SER A 109 27.81 0.67 0.54
C SER A 109 26.35 0.92 0.85
N LEU A 110 26.06 1.80 1.82
CA LEU A 110 24.70 2.09 2.28
C LEU A 110 23.86 2.75 1.19
N LEU A 111 24.40 3.76 0.49
CA LEU A 111 23.65 4.57 -0.48
C LEU A 111 23.65 4.00 -1.90
N GLY A 112 24.74 3.35 -2.31
CA GLY A 112 24.95 2.84 -3.67
C GLY A 112 24.61 1.36 -3.83
N GLU A 113 24.88 0.54 -2.81
CA GLU A 113 24.75 -0.92 -2.90
C GLU A 113 23.67 -1.50 -1.97
N GLY A 114 22.90 -0.64 -1.30
CA GLY A 114 21.84 -1.08 -0.37
C GLY A 114 22.38 -1.77 0.88
N GLY A 115 23.56 -1.34 1.34
CA GLY A 115 24.23 -1.87 2.54
C GLY A 115 25.08 -3.12 2.30
N GLN A 116 25.31 -3.52 1.04
CA GLN A 116 26.26 -4.59 0.76
C GLN A 116 27.69 -4.16 1.13
N PRO A 117 28.51 -5.09 1.66
CA PRO A 117 29.86 -4.76 2.09
C PRO A 117 30.71 -4.35 0.88
N PHE A 118 31.30 -3.16 0.95
CA PHE A 118 32.19 -2.66 -0.10
C PHE A 118 33.43 -3.58 -0.18
N PRO A 119 33.78 -4.10 -1.37
CA PRO A 119 34.96 -4.95 -1.50
C PRO A 119 36.24 -4.12 -1.31
N THR A 120 36.95 -4.36 -0.19
CA THR A 120 38.25 -3.73 0.09
C THR A 120 39.37 -4.77 0.10
N LEU A 121 40.54 -4.38 -0.42
CA LEU A 121 41.80 -5.11 -0.26
C LEU A 121 42.61 -4.63 0.95
N VAL A 122 42.22 -3.49 1.54
CA VAL A 122 42.90 -2.83 2.65
C VAL A 122 42.00 -2.89 3.86
N LEU A 123 42.53 -3.40 4.97
CA LEU A 123 41.87 -3.38 6.28
C LEU A 123 41.85 -1.94 6.80
N ASP A 124 40.67 -1.50 7.22
CA ASP A 124 40.49 -0.20 7.85
C ASP A 124 40.73 -0.34 9.36
N ASP A 125 41.94 -0.73 9.76
CA ASP A 125 42.36 -0.69 11.16
C ASP A 125 42.79 0.74 11.52
N GLU A 126 42.20 1.30 12.58
CA GLU A 126 42.78 2.45 13.27
C GLU A 126 43.89 1.95 14.21
N PRO A 127 45.06 2.63 14.29
CA PRO A 127 46.07 2.27 15.26
C PRO A 127 45.56 2.58 16.69
N ASP A 128 45.69 1.60 17.60
CA ASP A 128 45.44 1.75 19.04
C ASP A 128 46.29 2.85 19.70
#